data_AF-A0A351UWR0-F1
#
_entry.id   AF-A0A351UWR0-F1
#
_cell.length_a   1.000
_cell.length_b   1.000
_cell.length_c   1.000
_cell.angle_alpha   90.00
_cell.angle_beta   90.00
_cell.angle_gamma   90.00
#
_symmetry.space_group_name_H-M   'P 1'
#
loop_
_entity.id
_entity.type
_entity.pdbx_description
1 polymer ?
#
loop_
_entity_poly.entity_id
_entity_poly.type
_entity_poly.pdbx_seq_one_letter_code
_entity_poly.pdbx_strand_id
1 'polypeptide(L)'
;YYNDSKGTNPDAAIRAIRAMKCPTCLIGGGYDKQSEYDEWIDAFEGKVKKLVLIGATREKIAETALRHGFPKEDLIFADTFEEAVGACVQHAVPGDAVLLSPACASWGMFKNYEERGEKFKELVNAL
;
A
#
# COMPACT_ATOMS: atom_id res chain seq x y z
N TYR A 1 -4.32 -3.94 -11.90
CA TYR A 1 -4.53 -4.12 -10.45
C TYR A 1 -3.83 -5.38 -9.99
N TYR A 2 -3.10 -5.33 -8.88
CA TYR A 2 -2.38 -6.46 -8.28
C TYR A 2 -2.76 -6.59 -6.81
N ASN A 3 -3.11 -7.80 -6.39
CA ASN A 3 -3.49 -8.11 -5.01
C ASN A 3 -2.41 -8.97 -4.36
N ASP A 4 -1.62 -8.34 -3.49
CA ASP A 4 -0.64 -8.98 -2.61
C ASP A 4 -1.04 -8.80 -1.14
N SER A 5 -2.33 -9.00 -0.82
CA SER A 5 -2.82 -8.96 0.57
C SER A 5 -2.11 -9.96 1.50
N LYS A 6 -1.44 -10.98 0.93
CA LYS A 6 -0.61 -11.94 1.69
C LYS A 6 0.72 -11.33 2.17
N GLY A 7 1.14 -10.20 1.60
CA GLY A 7 2.28 -9.37 2.03
C GLY A 7 2.06 -8.71 3.39
N THR A 8 1.99 -9.53 4.43
CA THR A 8 1.70 -9.14 5.83
C THR A 8 2.95 -8.77 6.64
N ASN A 9 4.12 -8.72 5.98
CA ASN A 9 5.38 -8.26 6.53
C ASN A 9 6.15 -7.42 5.47
N PRO A 10 7.12 -6.59 5.89
CA PRO A 10 7.91 -5.75 4.99
C PRO A 10 8.65 -6.56 3.90
N ASP A 11 9.27 -7.69 4.23
CA ASP A 11 9.99 -8.55 3.28
C ASP A 11 9.14 -9.00 2.08
N ALA A 12 7.91 -9.45 2.34
CA ALA A 12 7.01 -9.87 1.29
C ALA A 12 6.60 -8.67 0.41
N ALA A 13 6.34 -7.53 1.04
CA ALA A 13 5.96 -6.32 0.33
C ALA A 13 7.10 -5.74 -0.53
N ILE A 14 8.35 -5.83 -0.07
CA ILE A 14 9.55 -5.50 -0.87
C ILE A 14 9.59 -6.32 -2.17
N ARG A 15 9.32 -7.63 -2.07
CA ARG A 15 9.33 -8.52 -3.26
C ARG A 15 8.24 -8.13 -4.24
N ALA A 16 7.04 -7.79 -3.76
CA ALA A 16 5.95 -7.34 -4.61
C ALA A 16 6.29 -6.04 -5.34
N ILE A 17 6.84 -5.04 -4.63
CA ILE A 17 7.27 -3.77 -5.22
C ILE A 17 8.36 -3.98 -6.28
N ARG A 18 9.37 -4.79 -5.97
CA ARG A 18 10.46 -5.09 -6.91
C ARG A 18 9.98 -5.80 -8.18
N ALA A 19 8.90 -6.59 -8.09
CA ALA A 19 8.31 -7.28 -9.23
C ALA A 19 7.51 -6.33 -10.17
N MET A 20 7.16 -5.13 -9.71
CA MET A 20 6.45 -4.15 -10.52
C MET A 20 7.33 -3.62 -11.65
N LYS A 21 6.73 -3.50 -12.84
CA LYS A 21 7.41 -3.06 -14.07
C LYS A 21 6.96 -1.70 -14.57
N CYS A 22 5.96 -1.10 -13.93
CA CYS A 22 5.38 0.18 -14.30
C CYS A 22 5.15 1.05 -13.05
N PRO A 23 4.94 2.37 -13.21
CA PRO A 23 4.59 3.24 -12.10
C PRO A 23 3.37 2.71 -11.35
N THR A 24 3.44 2.71 -10.03
CA THR A 24 2.51 1.99 -9.16
C THR A 24 1.95 2.89 -8.08
N CYS A 25 0.62 2.92 -7.94
CA CYS A 25 -0.06 3.42 -6.76
C CYS A 25 -0.14 2.28 -5.74
N LEU A 26 0.47 2.49 -4.57
CA LEU A 26 0.65 1.46 -3.55
C LEU A 26 -0.26 1.74 -2.35
N ILE A 27 -1.01 0.73 -1.91
CA ILE A 27 -1.77 0.77 -0.66
C ILE A 27 -0.94 0.09 0.44
N GLY A 28 -0.54 0.89 1.43
CA GLY A 28 0.30 0.51 2.56
C GLY A 28 -0.41 0.71 3.91
N GLY A 29 0.03 -0.01 4.93
CA GLY A 29 -0.43 0.18 6.30
C GLY A 29 -1.49 -0.81 6.77
N GLY A 30 -1.79 -0.73 8.06
CA GLY A 30 -2.59 -1.70 8.79
C GLY A 30 -2.20 -1.74 10.27
N TYR A 31 -2.23 -2.93 10.86
CA TYR A 31 -1.92 -3.13 12.28
C TYR A 31 -0.45 -2.89 12.62
N ASP A 32 -0.19 -2.25 13.76
CA ASP A 32 1.17 -2.01 14.25
C ASP A 32 1.72 -3.23 14.98
N LYS A 33 2.80 -3.79 14.44
CA LYS A 33 3.61 -4.86 15.08
C LYS A 33 4.97 -4.33 15.53
N GLN A 34 5.12 -3.01 15.65
CA GLN A 34 6.40 -2.32 15.89
C GLN A 34 7.43 -2.67 14.82
N SER A 35 6.98 -2.83 13.57
CA SER A 35 7.86 -3.11 12.43
C SER A 35 8.55 -1.82 11.97
N GLU A 36 9.77 -1.96 11.48
CA GLU A 36 10.48 -0.89 10.77
C GLU A 36 10.18 -0.99 9.27
N TYR A 37 10.15 0.17 8.60
CA TYR A 37 9.70 0.28 7.20
C TYR A 37 10.78 0.83 6.27
N ASP A 38 11.97 1.13 6.78
CA ASP A 38 13.07 1.76 6.03
C ASP A 38 13.41 0.95 4.77
N GLU A 39 13.70 -0.35 4.90
CA GLU A 39 14.00 -1.22 3.75
C GLU A 39 12.84 -1.34 2.74
N TRP A 40 11.60 -1.19 3.23
CA TRP A 40 10.42 -1.23 2.38
C TRP A 40 10.27 0.03 1.54
N ILE A 41 10.54 1.20 2.12
CA ILE A 41 10.58 2.47 1.39
C ILE A 41 11.76 2.50 0.41
N ASP A 42 12.94 2.05 0.83
CA ASP A 42 14.12 1.97 -0.04
C ASP A 42 13.86 1.11 -1.30
N ALA A 43 13.03 0.08 -1.18
CA ALA A 43 12.65 -0.78 -2.30
C ALA A 43 11.76 -0.11 -3.35
N PHE A 44 11.26 1.11 -3.10
CA PHE A 44 10.38 1.80 -4.05
C PHE A 44 11.09 2.12 -5.36
N GLU A 45 12.37 2.49 -5.32
CA GLU A 45 13.23 2.73 -6.50
C GLU A 45 12.55 3.58 -7.61
N GLY A 46 11.74 4.57 -7.22
CA GLY A 46 10.97 5.42 -8.15
C GLY A 46 9.79 4.73 -8.87
N LYS A 47 9.50 3.46 -8.56
CA LYS A 47 8.35 2.70 -9.09
C LYS A 47 7.05 3.09 -8.40
N VAL A 48 7.11 3.48 -7.13
CA VAL A 48 5.93 3.92 -6.37
C VAL A 48 5.69 5.41 -6.65
N LYS A 49 4.58 5.69 -7.31
CA LYS A 49 4.16 7.06 -7.69
C LYS A 49 3.32 7.71 -6.62
N LYS A 50 2.44 6.94 -5.98
CA LYS A 50 1.59 7.37 -4.87
C LYS A 50 1.62 6.29 -3.79
N LEU A 51 1.78 6.71 -2.55
CA LEU A 51 1.71 5.85 -1.39
C LEU A 51 0.47 6.23 -0.58
N VAL A 52 -0.54 5.37 -0.64
CA VAL A 52 -1.81 5.52 0.07
C VAL A 52 -1.74 4.73 1.37
N LEU A 53 -1.89 5.42 2.49
CA LEU A 53 -1.63 4.90 3.84
C LEU A 53 -2.91 4.83 4.66
N ILE A 54 -3.12 3.66 5.27
CA ILE A 54 -4.28 3.37 6.12
C ILE A 54 -3.92 2.68 7.43
N GLY A 55 -4.85 2.74 8.39
CA GLY A 55 -4.74 2.03 9.66
C GLY A 55 -3.74 2.67 10.64
N ALA A 56 -3.42 1.94 11.71
CA ALA A 56 -2.65 2.45 12.84
C ALA A 56 -1.19 2.83 12.50
N THR A 57 -0.63 2.18 11.48
CA THR A 57 0.78 2.37 11.07
C THR A 57 0.99 3.51 10.08
N ARG A 58 -0.09 4.17 9.62
CA ARG A 58 -0.04 5.18 8.56
C ARG A 58 0.94 6.34 8.86
N GLU A 59 0.92 6.86 10.09
CA GLU A 59 1.79 7.97 10.52
C GLU A 59 3.27 7.55 10.55
N LYS A 60 3.56 6.38 11.14
CA LYS A 60 4.94 5.84 11.21
C LYS A 60 5.52 5.59 9.81
N ILE A 61 4.72 5.04 8.91
CA ILE A 61 5.11 4.80 7.53
C ILE A 61 5.34 6.13 6.81
N ALA A 62 4.44 7.11 6.97
CA ALA A 62 4.59 8.43 6.35
C ALA A 62 5.87 9.14 6.83
N GLU A 63 6.15 9.14 8.13
CA GLU A 63 7.37 9.71 8.68
C GLU A 63 8.61 9.03 8.09
N THR A 64 8.60 7.69 8.04
CA THR A 64 9.70 6.92 7.44
C THR A 64 9.87 7.29 5.96
N ALA A 65 8.78 7.35 5.19
CA ALA A 65 8.82 7.71 3.78
C ALA A 65 9.42 9.12 3.57
N LEU A 66 9.03 10.10 4.38
CA LEU A 66 9.56 11.46 4.31
C LEU A 66 11.06 11.53 4.65
N ARG A 67 11.52 10.78 5.67
CA ARG A 67 12.95 10.72 6.02
C ARG A 67 13.81 10.15 4.90
N HIS A 68 13.26 9.21 4.13
CA HIS A 68 13.89 8.59 2.96
C HIS A 68 13.71 9.39 1.66
N GLY A 69 13.12 10.60 1.74
CA GLY A 69 12.99 11.50 0.61
C GLY A 69 11.83 11.20 -0.33
N PHE A 70 10.86 10.39 0.10
CA PHE A 70 9.62 10.22 -0.66
C PHE A 70 8.82 11.53 -0.66
N PRO A 71 8.31 12.01 -1.82
CA PRO A 71 7.65 13.31 -1.91
C PRO A 71 6.38 13.37 -1.05
N LYS A 72 6.21 14.46 -0.31
CA LYS A 72 5.06 14.63 0.60
C LYS A 72 3.74 14.71 -0.18
N GLU A 73 3.76 15.27 -1.37
CA GLU A 73 2.65 15.36 -2.31
C GLU A 73 2.20 14.01 -2.88
N ASP A 74 3.03 12.98 -2.74
CA ASP A 74 2.75 11.62 -3.18
C ASP A 74 2.24 10.72 -2.04
N LEU A 75 2.22 11.22 -0.80
CA LEU A 75 1.60 10.58 0.35
C LEU A 75 0.12 10.93 0.43
N ILE A 76 -0.72 9.91 0.59
CA ILE A 76 -2.17 10.07 0.74
C ILE A 76 -2.60 9.29 1.98
N PHE A 77 -3.36 9.92 2.86
CA PHE A 77 -3.97 9.23 3.99
C PHE A 77 -5.42 8.90 3.65
N ALA A 78 -5.84 7.68 3.97
CA ALA A 78 -7.22 7.27 3.89
C ALA A 78 -7.68 6.70 5.25
N ASP A 79 -8.97 6.85 5.55
CA ASP A 79 -9.56 6.36 6.79
C ASP A 79 -10.20 4.97 6.58
N THR A 80 -10.70 4.71 5.37
CA THR A 80 -11.29 3.42 4.99
C THR A 80 -10.51 2.73 3.87
N PHE A 81 -10.72 1.41 3.75
CA PHE A 81 -10.10 0.64 2.67
C PHE A 81 -10.65 1.04 1.30
N GLU A 82 -11.94 1.33 1.24
CA GLU A 82 -12.64 1.84 0.07
C GLU A 82 -12.06 3.18 -0.41
N GLU A 83 -11.84 4.11 0.50
CA GLU A 83 -11.16 5.38 0.19
C GLU A 83 -9.74 5.15 -0.32
N ALA A 84 -9.00 4.20 0.26
CA ALA A 84 -7.64 3.91 -0.18
C ALA A 84 -7.60 3.37 -1.61
N VAL A 85 -8.48 2.44 -1.94
CA VAL A 85 -8.62 1.92 -3.30
C VAL A 85 -9.08 3.03 -4.25
N GLY A 86 -10.07 3.83 -3.84
CA GLY A 86 -10.57 4.96 -4.62
C GLY A 86 -9.48 5.99 -4.94
N ALA A 87 -8.66 6.36 -3.95
CA ALA A 87 -7.54 7.27 -4.14
C ALA A 87 -6.50 6.71 -5.11
N CYS A 88 -6.14 5.43 -5.00
CA CYS A 88 -5.26 4.80 -5.98
C CYS A 88 -5.81 4.85 -7.40
N VAL A 89 -7.11 4.60 -7.56
CA VAL A 89 -7.78 4.62 -8.88
C VAL A 89 -7.81 6.03 -9.46
N GLN A 90 -8.10 7.04 -8.64
CA GLN A 90 -8.16 8.45 -9.07
C GLN A 90 -6.79 8.98 -9.55
N HIS A 91 -5.69 8.49 -8.97
CA HIS A 91 -4.34 8.93 -9.34
C HIS A 91 -3.63 8.04 -10.37
N ALA A 92 -4.14 6.82 -10.59
CA ALA A 92 -3.65 5.94 -11.63
C ALA A 92 -4.09 6.44 -13.02
N VAL A 93 -3.17 6.45 -13.97
CA VAL A 93 -3.46 6.71 -15.39
C VAL A 93 -3.29 5.43 -16.21
N PRO A 94 -3.81 5.35 -17.45
CA PRO A 94 -3.59 4.18 -18.30
C PRO A 94 -2.10 3.85 -18.44
N GLY A 95 -1.72 2.62 -18.05
CA GLY A 95 -0.33 2.17 -17.99
C GLY A 95 0.24 2.04 -16.57
N ASP A 96 -0.37 2.71 -15.59
CA ASP A 96 -0.01 2.56 -14.17
C ASP A 96 -0.61 1.28 -13.58
N ALA A 97 -0.02 0.81 -12.49
CA ALA A 97 -0.55 -0.27 -11.66
C ALA A 97 -1.12 0.25 -10.34
N VAL A 98 -2.11 -0.45 -9.81
CA VAL A 98 -2.53 -0.32 -8.41
C VAL A 98 -2.15 -1.62 -7.70
N LEU A 99 -1.35 -1.50 -6.64
CA LEU A 99 -0.83 -2.63 -5.85
C LEU A 99 -1.34 -2.53 -4.41
N LEU A 100 -2.04 -3.58 -3.96
CA LEU A 100 -2.29 -3.80 -2.55
C LEU A 100 -1.15 -4.66 -1.98
N SER A 101 -0.19 -4.05 -1.27
CA SER A 101 0.86 -4.78 -0.55
C SER A 101 1.15 -4.06 0.78
N PRO A 102 0.37 -4.36 1.83
CA PRO A 102 0.22 -3.47 2.98
C PRO A 102 1.40 -3.46 3.95
N ALA A 103 2.38 -4.37 3.80
CA ALA A 103 3.51 -4.62 4.70
C ALA A 103 3.12 -4.92 6.17
N CYS A 104 1.83 -4.87 6.49
CA CYS A 104 1.24 -4.98 7.81
C CYS A 104 0.16 -6.07 7.83
N ALA A 105 -0.04 -6.65 9.01
CA ALA A 105 -1.13 -7.58 9.23
C ALA A 105 -2.50 -6.90 9.01
N SER A 106 -3.46 -7.67 8.52
CA SER A 106 -4.84 -7.21 8.26
C SER A 106 -5.68 -7.00 9.53
N TRP A 107 -5.15 -7.42 10.68
CA TRP A 107 -5.85 -7.45 11.96
C TRP A 107 -6.27 -6.02 12.38
N GLY A 108 -7.50 -5.86 12.88
CA GLY A 108 -8.07 -4.56 13.23
C GLY A 108 -9.03 -3.98 12.19
N MET A 109 -8.77 -4.17 10.88
CA MET A 109 -9.70 -3.78 9.80
C MET A 109 -10.42 -4.97 9.16
N PHE A 110 -9.80 -6.15 9.14
CA PHE A 110 -10.36 -7.38 8.56
C PHE A 110 -10.07 -8.59 9.44
N LYS A 111 -10.88 -9.66 9.37
CA LYS A 111 -10.65 -10.88 10.18
C LYS A 111 -9.41 -11.64 9.72
N ASN A 112 -9.08 -11.57 8.43
CA ASN A 112 -7.90 -12.21 7.86
C ASN A 112 -7.47 -11.51 6.55
N TYR A 113 -6.35 -11.95 5.96
CA TYR A 113 -5.83 -11.40 4.71
C TYR A 113 -6.70 -11.76 3.49
N GLU A 114 -7.49 -12.83 3.56
CA GLU A 114 -8.36 -13.31 2.49
C GLU A 114 -9.53 -12.35 2.31
N GLU A 115 -10.20 -11.98 3.40
CA GLU A 115 -11.31 -11.02 3.43
C GLU A 115 -10.88 -9.65 2.88
N ARG A 116 -9.69 -9.16 3.28
CA ARG A 116 -9.09 -7.94 2.70
C ARG A 116 -8.87 -8.07 1.19
N GLY A 117 -8.38 -9.23 0.76
CA GLY A 117 -8.12 -9.51 -0.65
C GLY A 117 -9.40 -9.64 -1.48
N GLU A 118 -10.44 -10.25 -0.93
CA GLU A 118 -11.78 -10.32 -1.54
C GLU A 118 -12.40 -8.93 -1.65
N LYS A 119 -12.31 -8.12 -0.59
CA LYS A 119 -12.79 -6.74 -0.61
C LYS A 119 -12.11 -5.92 -1.70
N PHE A 120 -10.79 -6.07 -1.87
CA PHE A 120 -10.06 -5.41 -2.96
C PHE A 120 -10.57 -5.83 -4.34
N LYS A 121 -10.81 -7.13 -4.56
CA LYS A 121 -11.35 -7.63 -5.83
C LYS A 121 -12.77 -7.11 -6.07
N GLU A 122 -13.60 -7.10 -5.04
CA GLU A 122 -14.97 -6.56 -5.12
C GLU A 122 -14.94 -5.09 -5.56
N LEU A 123 -14.12 -4.27 -4.90
CA LEU A 123 -13.98 -2.85 -5.23
C LEU A 123 -13.44 -2.64 -6.65
N VAL A 124 -12.41 -3.38 -7.05
CA VAL A 124 -11.83 -3.27 -8.39
C VAL A 124 -12.81 -3.71 -9.48
N ASN A 125 -13.63 -4.73 -9.23
CA ASN A 125 -14.63 -5.20 -10.20
C ASN A 125 -15.85 -4.27 -10.34
N ALA A 126 -16.02 -3.32 -9.41
CA ALA A 126 -17.12 -2.36 -9.42
C ALA A 126 -16.76 -1.02 -10.10
N LEU A 127 -15.53 -0.87 -10.59
CA LEU A 127 -15.02 0.30 -11.34
C LEU A 127 -15.28 0.18 -12.84
#